data_AF-A0A1J0LRH1-F1
#
_entry.id   AF-A0A1J0LRH1-F1
#
_cell.length_a   1.000
_cell.length_b   1.000
_cell.length_c   1.000
_cell.angle_alpha   90.00
_cell.angle_beta   90.00
_cell.angle_gamma   90.00
#
_symmetry.space_group_name_H-M   'P 1'
#
loop_
_entity.id
_entity.type
_entity.pdbx_description
1 polymer ?
#
loop_
_entity_poly.entity_id
_entity_poly.type
_entity_poly.pdbx_seq_one_letter_code
_entity_poly.pdbx_strand_id
1 'polypeptide(L)'
;MNHREIEENKFLLISILIIGVIVAFLPFVSNFIPRGFMPDFAGFKDFRRFVYAISQPVSMLFFSIFVLVVSSYCNREIKRLLSLFSLPFIATSVFNIIWVFYYDPDLPTWAYYTIIAIASITITIAIWSFYNYKKSIESKFVKTINYILYNRVETVLPLVKEEDQAKRAEIALENEDKLKETLNEVF
;
A
#
# COMPACT_ATOMS: atom_id res chain seq x y z
N MET A 1 15.35 -6.50 16.88
CA MET A 1 14.47 -7.50 16.25
C MET A 1 15.19 -8.83 16.28
N ASN A 2 14.60 -9.86 16.86
CA ASN A 2 15.28 -11.13 17.11
C ASN A 2 15.37 -11.96 15.80
N HIS A 3 16.42 -12.76 15.60
CA HIS A 3 16.63 -13.48 14.33
C HIS A 3 15.45 -14.41 13.97
N ARG A 4 14.78 -14.93 15.00
CA ARG A 4 13.57 -15.76 14.93
C ARG A 4 12.33 -15.00 14.44
N GLU A 5 12.21 -13.73 14.87
CA GLU A 5 11.13 -12.82 14.51
C GLU A 5 11.21 -12.41 13.02
N ILE A 6 12.42 -12.36 12.47
CA ILE A 6 12.66 -12.12 11.04
C ILE A 6 12.21 -13.34 10.20
N GLU A 7 12.49 -14.56 10.65
CA GLU A 7 12.11 -15.78 9.94
C GLU A 7 10.60 -16.03 9.96
N GLU A 8 9.95 -15.84 11.11
CA GLU A 8 8.49 -15.98 11.24
C GLU A 8 7.74 -15.00 10.32
N ASN A 9 8.19 -13.75 10.26
CA ASN A 9 7.61 -12.73 9.38
C ASN A 9 7.83 -13.07 7.89
N LYS A 10 8.97 -13.66 7.51
CA LYS A 10 9.22 -14.10 6.13
C LYS A 10 8.29 -15.25 5.73
N PHE A 11 8.13 -16.26 6.59
CA PHE A 11 7.24 -17.39 6.31
C PHE A 11 5.78 -16.95 6.16
N LEU A 12 5.31 -16.06 7.06
CA LEU A 12 3.98 -15.48 6.98
C LEU A 12 3.77 -14.71 5.67
N LEU A 13 4.73 -13.86 5.28
CA LEU A 13 4.64 -13.06 4.06
C LEU A 13 4.63 -13.93 2.79
N ILE A 14 5.46 -14.98 2.74
CA ILE A 14 5.47 -15.95 1.64
C ILE A 14 4.13 -16.69 1.56
N SER A 15 3.61 -17.15 2.69
CA SER A 15 2.33 -17.87 2.76
C SER A 15 1.18 -17.00 2.24
N ILE A 16 1.13 -15.75 2.70
CA ILE A 16 0.14 -14.76 2.27
C ILE A 16 0.26 -14.46 0.77
N LEU A 17 1.48 -14.39 0.22
CA LEU A 17 1.71 -14.16 -1.20
C LEU A 17 1.23 -15.33 -2.06
N ILE A 18 1.52 -16.57 -1.66
CA ILE A 18 1.03 -17.78 -2.34
C ILE A 18 -0.50 -17.82 -2.35
N ILE A 19 -1.13 -17.57 -1.19
CA ILE A 19 -2.60 -17.51 -1.10
C ILE A 19 -3.12 -16.37 -1.98
N GLY A 20 -2.46 -15.22 -2.01
CA GLY A 20 -2.83 -14.10 -2.87
C GLY A 20 -2.82 -14.43 -4.36
N VAL A 21 -1.81 -15.17 -4.82
CA VAL A 21 -1.77 -15.67 -6.21
C VAL A 21 -2.95 -16.59 -6.48
N ILE A 22 -3.23 -17.56 -5.60
CA ILE A 22 -4.35 -18.49 -5.77
C ILE A 22 -5.69 -17.73 -5.83
N VAL A 23 -5.87 -16.77 -4.92
CA VAL A 23 -7.10 -15.97 -4.86
C VAL A 23 -7.23 -15.02 -6.06
N ALA A 24 -6.13 -14.52 -6.62
CA ALA A 24 -6.18 -13.74 -7.86
C ALA A 24 -6.77 -14.53 -9.05
N PHE A 25 -6.65 -15.86 -9.03
CA PHE A 25 -7.25 -16.73 -10.04
C PHE A 25 -8.71 -17.12 -9.75
N LEU A 26 -9.23 -16.85 -8.55
CA LEU A 26 -10.59 -17.24 -8.14
C LEU A 26 -11.68 -16.76 -9.12
N PRO A 27 -11.64 -15.52 -9.67
CA PRO A 27 -12.64 -15.05 -10.63
C PRO A 27 -12.73 -15.90 -11.90
N PHE A 28 -11.63 -16.57 -12.28
CA PHE A 28 -11.56 -17.40 -13.47
C PHE A 28 -12.01 -18.84 -13.23
N VAL A 29 -12.15 -19.28 -11.97
CA VAL A 29 -12.57 -20.65 -11.62
C VAL A 29 -13.92 -20.99 -12.25
N SER A 30 -14.84 -20.02 -12.31
CA SER A 30 -16.16 -20.20 -12.93
C SER A 30 -16.10 -20.59 -14.42
N ASN A 31 -15.01 -20.30 -15.13
CA ASN A 31 -14.87 -20.66 -16.54
C ASN A 31 -14.59 -22.15 -16.76
N PHE A 32 -14.03 -22.82 -15.77
CA PHE A 32 -13.72 -24.25 -15.81
C PHE A 32 -14.89 -25.13 -15.35
N ILE A 33 -15.97 -24.52 -14.83
CA ILE A 33 -17.14 -25.24 -14.34
C ILE A 33 -18.13 -25.46 -15.51
N PRO A 34 -18.58 -26.70 -15.77
CA PRO A 34 -19.59 -26.99 -16.77
C PRO A 34 -20.91 -26.29 -16.47
N ARG A 35 -21.66 -25.90 -17.51
CA ARG A 35 -23.03 -25.36 -17.34
C ARG A 35 -23.94 -26.46 -16.77
N GLY A 36 -24.81 -26.10 -15.83
CA GLY A 36 -25.72 -27.05 -15.18
C GLY A 36 -25.06 -28.00 -14.17
N PHE A 37 -23.77 -27.82 -13.87
CA PHE A 37 -23.14 -28.50 -12.73
C PHE A 37 -23.77 -27.99 -11.42
N MET A 38 -24.38 -28.90 -10.65
CA MET A 38 -25.16 -28.60 -9.44
C MET A 38 -26.22 -27.51 -9.68
N PRO A 39 -27.38 -27.86 -10.26
CA PRO A 39 -28.48 -26.92 -10.46
C PRO A 39 -29.06 -26.45 -9.12
N ASP A 40 -29.62 -25.25 -9.10
CA ASP A 40 -30.28 -24.62 -7.96
C ASP A 40 -29.41 -24.55 -6.68
N PHE A 41 -28.15 -24.17 -6.86
CA PHE A 41 -27.18 -24.04 -5.78
C PHE A 41 -27.29 -22.67 -5.09
N ALA A 42 -27.63 -22.66 -3.79
CA ALA A 42 -27.63 -21.47 -2.95
C ALA A 42 -28.43 -20.27 -3.53
N GLY A 43 -29.58 -20.54 -4.16
CA GLY A 43 -30.42 -19.52 -4.81
C GLY A 43 -29.97 -19.14 -6.22
N PHE A 44 -28.85 -19.68 -6.73
CA PHE A 44 -28.39 -19.50 -8.09
C PHE A 44 -28.83 -20.67 -8.98
N LYS A 45 -29.10 -20.38 -10.25
CA LYS A 45 -29.50 -21.40 -11.26
C LYS A 45 -28.53 -22.58 -11.36
N ASP A 46 -27.24 -22.34 -11.19
CA ASP A 46 -26.20 -23.36 -11.15
C ASP A 46 -25.01 -22.89 -10.30
N PHE A 47 -24.19 -23.84 -9.87
CA PHE A 47 -22.99 -23.56 -9.08
C PHE A 47 -22.00 -22.63 -9.80
N ARG A 48 -21.95 -22.70 -11.14
CA ARG A 48 -21.08 -21.82 -11.93
C ARG A 48 -21.43 -20.34 -11.72
N ARG A 49 -22.71 -19.98 -11.74
CA ARG A 49 -23.17 -18.59 -11.50
C ARG A 49 -22.89 -18.14 -10.07
N PHE A 50 -23.06 -19.03 -9.10
CA PHE A 50 -22.68 -18.75 -7.71
C PHE A 50 -21.18 -18.41 -7.61
N VAL A 51 -20.31 -19.28 -8.15
CA VAL A 51 -18.85 -19.05 -8.14
C VAL A 51 -18.50 -17.74 -8.84
N TYR A 52 -19.13 -17.45 -9.98
CA TYR A 52 -18.93 -16.18 -10.69
C TYR A 52 -19.30 -14.97 -9.80
N ALA A 53 -20.44 -15.00 -9.13
CA ALA A 53 -20.92 -13.89 -8.29
C ALA A 53 -20.07 -13.68 -7.02
N ILE A 54 -19.64 -14.76 -6.35
CA ILE A 54 -18.90 -14.67 -5.08
C ILE A 54 -17.39 -14.45 -5.27
N SER A 55 -16.84 -14.90 -6.39
CA SER A 55 -15.38 -14.97 -6.56
C SER A 55 -14.70 -13.61 -6.58
N GLN A 56 -15.26 -12.63 -7.27
CA GLN A 56 -14.71 -11.28 -7.35
C GLN A 56 -14.75 -10.57 -5.98
N PRO A 57 -15.89 -10.53 -5.25
CA PRO A 57 -15.95 -9.98 -3.90
C PRO A 57 -14.95 -10.63 -2.93
N VAL A 58 -14.84 -11.95 -2.93
CA VAL A 58 -13.89 -12.68 -2.07
C VAL A 58 -12.44 -12.33 -2.44
N SER A 59 -12.14 -12.23 -3.74
CA SER A 59 -10.80 -11.86 -4.19
C SER A 59 -10.42 -10.44 -3.79
N MET A 60 -11.35 -9.51 -3.91
CA MET A 60 -11.20 -8.12 -3.48
C MET A 60 -11.00 -8.01 -1.97
N LEU A 61 -11.75 -8.79 -1.18
CA LEU A 61 -11.59 -8.86 0.27
C LEU A 61 -10.18 -9.35 0.63
N PHE A 62 -9.73 -10.44 0.02
CA PHE A 62 -8.40 -10.98 0.26
C PHE A 62 -7.30 -9.96 -0.11
N PHE A 63 -7.40 -9.33 -1.27
CA PHE A 63 -6.43 -8.30 -1.70
C PHE A 63 -6.39 -7.11 -0.75
N SER A 64 -7.53 -6.66 -0.24
CA SER A 64 -7.56 -5.55 0.70
C SER A 64 -6.97 -5.91 2.07
N ILE A 65 -7.21 -7.14 2.56
CA ILE A 65 -6.54 -7.67 3.77
C ILE A 65 -5.03 -7.83 3.53
N PHE A 66 -4.63 -8.33 2.36
CA PHE A 66 -3.23 -8.43 1.96
C PHE A 66 -2.54 -7.06 2.04
N VAL A 67 -3.16 -6.03 1.48
CA VAL A 67 -2.64 -4.64 1.55
C VAL A 67 -2.52 -4.17 3.00
N LEU A 68 -3.47 -4.48 3.89
CA LEU A 68 -3.36 -4.18 5.32
C LEU A 68 -2.21 -4.90 6.01
N VAL A 69 -1.97 -6.17 5.68
CA VAL A 69 -0.84 -6.91 6.25
C VAL A 69 0.47 -6.33 5.75
N VAL A 70 0.61 -6.08 4.44
CA VAL A 70 1.81 -5.47 3.86
C VAL A 70 2.05 -4.07 4.45
N SER A 71 0.99 -3.29 4.68
CA SER A 71 1.12 -1.95 5.26
C SER A 71 1.76 -1.94 6.65
N SER A 72 1.63 -3.03 7.41
CA SER A 72 2.26 -3.17 8.72
C SER A 72 3.80 -3.19 8.68
N TYR A 73 4.38 -3.55 7.52
CA TYR A 73 5.82 -3.54 7.28
C TYR A 73 6.34 -2.22 6.70
N CYS A 74 5.45 -1.28 6.38
CA CYS A 74 5.82 0.04 5.86
C CYS A 74 6.04 1.06 7.00
N ASN A 75 6.66 2.20 6.66
CA ASN A 75 6.76 3.31 7.60
C ASN A 75 5.36 3.83 8.02
N ARG A 76 5.29 4.59 9.12
CA ARG A 76 4.01 5.05 9.70
C ARG A 76 3.11 5.79 8.69
N GLU A 77 3.70 6.58 7.81
CA GLU A 77 2.95 7.38 6.81
C GLU A 77 2.36 6.49 5.72
N ILE A 78 3.17 5.63 5.11
CA ILE A 78 2.72 4.68 4.08
C ILE A 78 1.73 3.67 4.68
N LYS A 79 1.97 3.19 5.91
CA LYS A 79 1.04 2.33 6.64
C LYS A 79 -0.34 2.96 6.71
N ARG A 80 -0.42 4.21 7.16
CA ARG A 80 -1.69 4.95 7.28
C ARG A 80 -2.37 5.11 5.93
N LEU A 81 -1.62 5.43 4.87
CA LEU A 81 -2.16 5.56 3.51
C LEU A 81 -2.74 4.25 3.00
N LEU A 82 -1.95 3.18 3.00
CA LEU A 82 -2.38 1.87 2.53
C LEU A 82 -3.58 1.35 3.33
N SER A 83 -3.60 1.55 4.66
CA SER A 83 -4.77 1.22 5.48
C SER A 83 -6.01 2.01 5.07
N LEU A 84 -5.90 3.33 4.89
CA LEU A 84 -7.03 4.16 4.43
C LEU A 84 -7.53 3.73 3.04
N PHE A 85 -6.62 3.40 2.13
CA PHE A 85 -6.96 2.92 0.80
C PHE A 85 -7.64 1.55 0.82
N SER A 86 -7.31 0.67 1.77
CA SER A 86 -7.89 -0.68 1.85
C SER A 86 -9.33 -0.70 2.35
N LEU A 87 -9.72 0.22 3.24
CA LEU A 87 -11.04 0.27 3.86
C LEU A 87 -12.23 0.29 2.87
N PRO A 88 -12.26 1.13 1.81
CA PRO A 88 -13.35 1.11 0.84
C PRO A 88 -13.46 -0.22 0.11
N PHE A 89 -12.33 -0.92 -0.12
CA PHE A 89 -12.36 -2.24 -0.77
C PHE A 89 -12.90 -3.33 0.16
N ILE A 90 -12.55 -3.28 1.45
CA ILE A 90 -13.11 -4.17 2.47
C ILE A 90 -14.62 -3.94 2.57
N ALA A 91 -15.04 -2.68 2.71
CA ALA A 91 -16.44 -2.35 2.84
C ALA A 91 -17.25 -2.80 1.61
N THR A 92 -16.73 -2.54 0.41
CA THR A 92 -17.36 -2.92 -0.86
C THR A 92 -17.42 -4.44 -1.04
N SER A 93 -16.35 -5.16 -0.71
CA SER A 93 -16.33 -6.62 -0.82
C SER A 93 -17.29 -7.28 0.17
N VAL A 94 -17.31 -6.83 1.43
CA VAL A 94 -18.26 -7.31 2.44
C VAL A 94 -19.70 -7.03 2.00
N PHE A 95 -19.98 -5.83 1.48
CA PHE A 95 -21.29 -5.49 0.93
C PHE A 95 -21.73 -6.46 -0.18
N ASN A 96 -20.85 -6.74 -1.14
CA ASN A 96 -21.17 -7.67 -2.23
C ASN A 96 -21.30 -9.12 -1.76
N ILE A 97 -20.50 -9.56 -0.78
CA ILE A 97 -20.65 -10.89 -0.17
C ILE A 97 -22.02 -11.00 0.51
N ILE A 98 -22.42 -9.97 1.28
CA ILE A 98 -23.76 -9.93 1.90
C ILE A 98 -24.84 -9.99 0.82
N TRP A 99 -24.70 -9.21 -0.26
CA TRP A 99 -25.64 -9.20 -1.38
C TRP A 99 -25.79 -10.60 -2.01
N VAL A 100 -24.69 -11.34 -2.21
CA VAL A 100 -24.73 -12.71 -2.77
C VAL A 100 -25.53 -13.69 -1.89
N PHE A 101 -25.54 -13.49 -0.58
CA PHE A 101 -26.27 -14.36 0.36
C PHE A 101 -27.58 -13.74 0.87
N TYR A 102 -28.00 -12.60 0.32
CA TYR A 102 -29.20 -11.93 0.75
C TYR A 102 -30.44 -12.68 0.24
N TYR A 103 -31.45 -12.83 1.08
CA TYR A 103 -32.61 -13.67 0.78
C TYR A 103 -33.59 -13.01 -0.20
N ASP A 104 -33.67 -11.68 -0.17
CA ASP A 104 -34.52 -10.91 -1.08
C ASP A 104 -33.82 -10.72 -2.44
N PRO A 105 -34.58 -10.44 -3.52
CA PRO A 105 -34.02 -10.22 -4.86
C PRO A 105 -32.98 -9.10 -4.91
N ASP A 106 -33.06 -8.14 -3.99
CA ASP A 106 -32.12 -7.04 -3.92
C ASP A 106 -32.01 -6.46 -2.51
N LEU A 107 -30.88 -5.81 -2.22
CA LEU A 107 -30.69 -5.03 -1.00
C LEU A 107 -31.53 -3.74 -1.05
N PRO A 108 -31.93 -3.20 0.10
CA PRO A 108 -32.67 -1.95 0.14
C PRO A 108 -31.81 -0.78 -0.35
N THR A 109 -32.41 0.19 -1.03
CA THR A 109 -31.71 1.31 -1.69
C THR A 109 -30.80 2.10 -0.74
N TRP A 110 -31.18 2.23 0.54
CA TRP A 110 -30.36 2.93 1.54
C TRP A 110 -29.00 2.25 1.78
N ALA A 111 -28.89 0.93 1.62
CA ALA A 111 -27.65 0.20 1.83
C ALA A 111 -26.63 0.56 0.74
N TYR A 112 -27.08 0.70 -0.51
CA TYR A 112 -26.29 1.20 -1.63
C TYR A 112 -25.77 2.62 -1.40
N TYR A 113 -26.64 3.54 -0.98
CA TYR A 113 -26.20 4.91 -0.69
C TYR A 113 -25.24 4.99 0.49
N THR A 114 -25.42 4.13 1.49
CA THR A 114 -24.54 4.06 2.67
C THR A 114 -23.15 3.60 2.27
N ILE A 115 -23.02 2.53 1.49
CA ILE A 115 -21.70 2.05 1.06
C ILE A 115 -21.01 3.06 0.14
N ILE A 116 -21.75 3.72 -0.76
CA ILE A 116 -21.22 4.78 -1.62
C ILE A 116 -20.73 5.97 -0.79
N ALA A 117 -21.49 6.39 0.23
CA ALA A 117 -21.09 7.49 1.10
C ALA A 117 -19.81 7.15 1.90
N ILE A 118 -19.74 5.95 2.49
CA ILE A 118 -18.56 5.47 3.22
C ILE A 118 -17.35 5.40 2.30
N ALA A 119 -17.49 4.81 1.11
CA ALA A 119 -16.42 4.70 0.13
C ALA A 119 -15.94 6.09 -0.32
N SER A 120 -16.85 7.01 -0.60
CA SER A 120 -16.52 8.37 -1.04
C SER A 120 -15.73 9.12 0.04
N ILE A 121 -16.22 9.13 1.28
CA ILE A 121 -15.55 9.81 2.41
C ILE A 121 -14.15 9.22 2.65
N THR A 122 -14.03 7.90 2.68
CA THR A 122 -12.75 7.22 2.92
C THR A 122 -11.74 7.48 1.80
N ILE A 123 -12.18 7.45 0.54
CA ILE A 123 -11.34 7.79 -0.63
C ILE A 123 -10.89 9.26 -0.57
N THR A 124 -11.78 10.20 -0.24
CA THR A 124 -11.41 11.61 -0.09
C THR A 124 -10.34 11.80 0.98
N ILE A 125 -10.50 11.16 2.15
CA ILE A 125 -9.50 11.21 3.24
C ILE A 125 -8.17 10.58 2.79
N ALA A 126 -8.21 9.47 2.04
CA ALA A 126 -7.03 8.79 1.52
C ALA A 126 -6.27 9.68 0.52
N ILE A 127 -6.98 10.30 -0.43
CA ILE A 127 -6.41 11.23 -1.43
C ILE A 127 -5.78 12.45 -0.74
N TRP A 128 -6.49 13.05 0.23
CA TRP A 128 -5.95 14.19 0.98
C TRP A 128 -4.69 13.81 1.75
N SER A 129 -4.70 12.65 2.42
CA SER A 129 -3.52 12.13 3.12
C SER A 129 -2.35 11.88 2.16
N PHE A 130 -2.63 11.34 0.98
CA PHE A 130 -1.63 11.09 -0.06
C PHE A 130 -1.01 12.39 -0.57
N TYR A 131 -1.81 13.42 -0.78
CA TYR A 131 -1.32 14.73 -1.20
C TYR A 131 -0.36 15.35 -0.16
N ASN A 132 -0.72 15.28 1.12
CA ASN A 132 0.14 15.76 2.20
C ASN A 132 1.46 14.99 2.28
N TYR A 133 1.41 13.67 2.11
CA TYR A 133 2.60 12.82 2.06
C TYR A 133 3.50 13.17 0.87
N LYS A 134 2.92 13.36 -0.32
CA LYS A 134 3.67 13.77 -1.52
C LYS A 134 4.37 15.12 -1.32
N LYS A 135 3.67 16.12 -0.76
CA LYS A 135 4.27 17.43 -0.47
C LYS A 135 5.42 17.34 0.53
N SER A 136 5.32 16.46 1.52
CA SER A 136 6.41 16.17 2.47
C SER A 136 7.63 15.60 1.75
N ILE A 137 7.45 14.59 0.89
CA ILE A 137 8.54 14.00 0.10
C ILE A 137 9.18 15.04 -0.81
N GLU A 138 8.39 15.82 -1.54
CA GLU A 138 8.91 16.87 -2.42
C GLU A 138 9.78 17.87 -1.64
N SER A 139 9.35 18.28 -0.44
CA SER A 139 10.15 19.17 0.41
C SER A 139 11.47 18.54 0.86
N LYS A 140 11.47 17.26 1.22
CA LYS A 140 12.68 16.52 1.60
C LYS A 140 13.63 16.36 0.41
N PHE A 141 13.08 16.10 -0.77
CA PHE A 141 13.85 15.96 -1.99
C PHE A 141 14.50 17.29 -2.40
N VAL A 142 13.76 18.40 -2.35
CA VAL A 142 14.31 19.74 -2.61
C VAL A 142 15.41 20.09 -1.62
N LYS A 143 15.21 19.81 -0.32
CA LYS A 143 16.26 20.00 0.70
C LYS A 143 17.51 19.18 0.38
N THR A 144 17.35 17.93 -0.02
CA THR A 144 18.46 17.04 -0.38
C THR A 144 19.21 17.54 -1.61
N ILE A 145 18.50 18.00 -2.65
CA ILE A 145 19.13 18.60 -3.84
C ILE A 145 19.90 19.86 -3.45
N ASN A 146 19.28 20.77 -2.70
CA ASN A 146 19.93 22.01 -2.27
C ASN A 146 21.17 21.72 -1.43
N TYR A 147 21.11 20.70 -0.59
CA TYR A 147 22.25 20.23 0.20
C TYR A 147 23.39 19.70 -0.69
N ILE A 148 23.09 18.85 -1.67
CA ILE A 148 24.09 18.35 -2.62
C ILE A 148 24.72 19.50 -3.40
N LEU A 149 23.91 20.47 -3.86
CA LEU A 149 24.38 21.65 -4.58
C LEU A 149 25.26 22.54 -3.69
N TYR A 150 24.83 22.79 -2.46
CA TYR A 150 25.59 23.55 -1.46
C TYR A 150 26.95 22.90 -1.20
N ASN A 151 26.99 21.61 -0.86
CA ASN A 151 28.25 20.87 -0.68
C ASN A 151 29.13 20.91 -1.93
N ARG A 152 28.54 20.80 -3.13
CA ARG A 152 29.34 20.88 -4.35
C ARG A 152 30.03 22.24 -4.51
N VAL A 153 29.31 23.34 -4.19
CA VAL A 153 29.78 24.71 -4.38
C VAL A 153 30.73 25.17 -3.26
N GLU A 154 30.41 24.86 -2.01
CA GLU A 154 31.13 25.36 -0.82
C GLU A 154 32.22 24.39 -0.34
N THR A 155 32.08 23.10 -0.60
CA THR A 155 33.03 22.08 -0.11
C THR A 155 33.93 21.60 -1.25
N VAL A 156 33.34 21.03 -2.29
CA VAL A 156 34.09 20.30 -3.32
C VAL A 156 34.85 21.24 -4.26
N LEU A 157 34.23 22.34 -4.68
CA LEU A 157 34.85 23.30 -5.59
C LEU A 157 36.08 24.01 -4.98
N PRO A 158 36.06 24.46 -3.71
CA PRO A 158 37.24 25.01 -3.04
C PRO A 158 38.34 23.97 -2.85
N LEU A 159 38.00 22.74 -2.44
CA LEU A 159 38.96 21.64 -2.30
C LEU A 159 39.72 21.33 -3.59
N VAL A 160 39.06 21.42 -4.74
CA VAL A 160 39.68 21.17 -6.06
C VAL A 160 40.56 22.34 -6.52
N LYS A 161 40.20 23.58 -6.15
CA LYS A 161 40.93 24.80 -6.55
C LYS A 161 42.14 25.11 -5.66
N GLU A 162 42.11 24.73 -4.39
CA GLU A 162 43.20 25.02 -3.46
C GLU A 162 44.40 24.12 -3.76
N GLU A 163 45.61 24.62 -4.00
CA GLU A 163 46.77 23.76 -4.33
C GLU A 163 47.53 23.26 -3.08
N ASP A 164 47.34 23.93 -1.94
CA ASP A 164 48.00 23.62 -0.67
C ASP A 164 47.32 22.46 0.07
N GLN A 165 48.05 21.35 0.28
CA GLN A 165 47.54 20.15 0.92
C GLN A 165 47.11 20.36 2.38
N ALA A 166 47.75 21.28 3.12
CA ALA A 166 47.41 21.52 4.52
C ALA A 166 46.05 22.22 4.65
N LYS A 167 45.78 23.21 3.80
CA LYS A 167 44.48 23.91 3.74
C LYS A 167 43.37 23.01 3.21
N ARG A 168 43.66 22.10 2.28
CA ARG A 168 42.68 21.08 1.85
C ARG A 168 42.23 20.18 3.00
N ALA A 169 43.14 19.76 3.87
CA ALA A 169 42.81 18.91 5.00
C ALA A 169 41.93 19.63 6.04
N GLU A 170 42.19 20.92 6.28
CA GLU A 170 41.40 21.75 7.19
C GLU A 170 39.97 21.97 6.65
N ILE A 171 39.84 22.33 5.37
CA ILE A 171 38.55 22.48 4.69
C ILE A 171 37.78 21.15 4.68
N ALA A 172 38.45 20.01 4.48
CA ALA A 172 37.79 18.71 4.49
C ALA A 172 37.21 18.35 5.87
N LEU A 173 37.94 18.63 6.96
CA LEU A 173 37.50 18.40 8.33
C LEU A 173 36.29 19.26 8.71
N GLU A 174 36.33 20.56 8.42
CA GLU A 174 35.22 21.47 8.71
C GLU A 174 33.94 21.08 7.96
N ASN A 175 34.09 20.60 6.73
CA ASN A 175 32.97 20.15 5.93
C ASN A 175 32.41 18.80 6.39
N GLU A 176 33.23 17.90 6.93
CA GLU A 176 32.76 16.63 7.49
C GLU A 176 31.89 16.85 8.74
N ASP A 177 32.24 17.82 9.58
CA ASP A 177 31.45 18.16 10.77
C ASP A 177 30.11 18.80 10.40
N LYS A 178 30.08 19.74 9.44
CA LYS A 178 28.83 20.29 8.89
C LYS A 178 27.98 19.22 8.20
N LEU A 179 28.61 18.23 7.57
CA LEU A 179 27.92 17.10 6.94
C LEU A 179 27.17 16.27 7.98
N LYS A 180 27.84 15.93 9.10
CA LYS A 180 27.26 15.18 10.22
C LYS A 180 26.12 15.93 10.89
N GLU A 181 26.26 17.24 11.09
CA GLU A 181 25.22 18.08 11.67
C GLU A 181 23.97 18.11 10.76
N THR A 182 24.15 18.31 9.45
CA THR A 182 23.03 18.36 8.51
C THR A 182 22.36 16.98 8.33
N LEU A 183 23.14 15.89 8.34
CA LEU A 183 22.59 14.54 8.30
C LEU A 183 21.69 14.26 9.51
N ASN A 184 22.05 14.75 10.70
CA ASN A 184 21.22 14.64 11.91
C ASN A 184 19.94 15.49 11.85
N GLU A 185 19.92 16.59 11.08
CA GLU A 185 18.70 17.38 10.88
C GLU A 185 17.75 16.79 9.82
N VAL A 186 18.28 16.02 8.87
CA VAL A 186 17.53 15.48 7.72
C VAL A 186 17.00 14.07 7.97
N PHE A 187 17.75 13.23 8.70
CA PHE A 187 17.46 11.81 8.93
C PHE A 187 17.16 11.52 10.41
#